data_AF-A0A7S4IS22-F1
#
_entry.id   AF-A0A7S4IS22-F1
#
_cell.length_a   1.000
_cell.length_b   1.000
_cell.length_c   1.000
_cell.angle_alpha   90.00
_cell.angle_beta   90.00
_cell.angle_gamma   90.00
#
_symmetry.space_group_name_H-M   'P 1'
#
loop_
_entity.id
_entity.type
_entity.pdbx_description
1 polymer ?
#
loop_
_entity_poly.entity_id
_entity_poly.type
_entity_poly.pdbx_seq_one_letter_code
_entity_poly.pdbx_strand_id
1 'polypeptide(L)'
;GSEEEEAKESEPISMKALLAAVVEEINVRSVLWIVKKTPELEKTTPDEKIDQQRIALSFESSKAGFQILLLHRFLYSNVACPSGTKVDIVEEYNSRLGRPSEIHIDNVIKEFHRSQTLQDFDEVYARLGLEAPEAPELLNRLRSAVAVSAKHNYHCKRVISVQSADEYLKEKLKNFVALEDLVDEAASKAESEKLSREVFVLKDDEDLFKDLCAQRFGANELPAVDPQLSTIDRPWQHLYIKLNIEDMLCKFNENPDFKRFYRVIDISAYALKSVEFTIVPVTNVKSNFYYLTALLSKLWNLEKFTVRPGEIFLDLKGCKALCKGLKNNPDSLRVLDLHYCHITSDRIKILEDGLLSSKKLISLNMEGNPIGDDGASSIAKVIRAHDKITHLNVTSCALSDTGAEVLATAFYHNQSLKVIRISRNRISTNGMKSIFHKLAYSRTIEDIDFMCNDGDTGSSVATELTRLFEVSTSLKHINFYKTRCSPFFMSNTLHGLSQNRSLTELDLGSSRFGSCEVA
;
A
#
# COMPACT_ATOMS: atom_id res chain seq x y z
N GLY A 1 -45.35 0.04 -38.57
CA GLY A 1 -44.27 0.24 -39.53
C GLY A 1 -43.13 0.85 -38.77
N SER A 2 -42.15 0.01 -38.43
CA SER A 2 -40.87 0.37 -37.85
C SER A 2 -40.00 0.99 -38.94
N GLU A 3 -39.57 2.23 -38.75
CA GLU A 3 -38.35 2.75 -39.40
C GLU A 3 -37.27 2.75 -38.33
N GLU A 4 -36.50 1.66 -38.29
CA GLU A 4 -35.21 1.61 -37.62
C GLU A 4 -34.23 2.44 -38.44
N GLU A 5 -33.71 3.52 -37.85
CA GLU A 5 -32.52 4.19 -38.37
C GLU A 5 -31.34 3.20 -38.28
N GLU A 6 -30.93 2.68 -39.44
CA GLU A 6 -29.68 1.94 -39.60
C GLU A 6 -28.51 2.82 -39.14
N ALA A 7 -27.99 2.50 -37.95
CA ALA A 7 -26.68 2.95 -37.52
C ALA A 7 -25.64 2.38 -38.49
N LYS A 8 -25.13 3.21 -39.39
CA LYS A 8 -23.98 2.88 -40.23
C LYS A 8 -22.79 2.54 -39.33
N GLU A 9 -22.44 1.26 -39.24
CA GLU A 9 -21.20 0.81 -38.62
C GLU A 9 -20.01 1.47 -39.34
N SER A 10 -19.32 2.38 -38.65
CA SER A 10 -18.09 3.00 -39.13
C SER A 10 -16.97 1.95 -39.18
N GLU A 11 -16.24 1.87 -40.30
CA GLU A 11 -15.07 1.00 -40.43
C GLU A 11 -14.10 1.15 -39.24
N PRO A 12 -13.50 0.04 -38.75
CA PRO A 12 -12.59 0.09 -37.61
C PRO A 12 -11.34 0.93 -37.94
N ILE A 13 -11.08 1.95 -37.12
CA ILE A 13 -9.91 2.82 -37.25
C ILE A 13 -8.63 1.98 -37.12
N SER A 14 -7.75 2.05 -38.13
CA SER A 14 -6.47 1.34 -38.08
C SER A 14 -5.57 1.89 -36.95
N MET A 15 -4.79 1.02 -36.31
CA MET A 15 -3.86 1.42 -35.25
C MET A 15 -2.85 2.48 -35.74
N LYS A 16 -2.43 2.41 -37.00
CA LYS A 16 -1.56 3.43 -37.62
C LYS A 16 -2.24 4.80 -37.70
N ALA A 17 -3.52 4.84 -38.11
CA ALA A 17 -4.29 6.07 -38.17
C ALA A 17 -4.50 6.67 -36.77
N LEU A 18 -4.77 5.83 -35.76
CA LEU A 18 -4.89 6.28 -34.38
C LEU A 18 -3.58 6.89 -33.86
N LEU A 19 -2.45 6.19 -34.06
CA LEU A 19 -1.14 6.69 -33.60
C LEU A 19 -0.76 8.00 -34.30
N ALA A 20 -1.03 8.14 -35.59
CA ALA A 20 -0.80 9.38 -36.32
C ALA A 20 -1.64 10.54 -35.75
N ALA A 21 -2.92 10.29 -35.46
CA ALA A 21 -3.79 11.30 -34.85
C ALA A 21 -3.31 11.73 -33.44
N VAL A 22 -2.82 10.78 -32.64
CA VAL A 22 -2.29 11.08 -31.31
C VAL A 22 -1.00 11.90 -31.39
N VAL A 23 -0.13 11.64 -32.38
CA VAL A 23 1.07 12.47 -32.62
C VAL A 23 0.68 13.92 -32.92
N GLU A 24 -0.32 14.14 -33.78
CA GLU A 24 -0.81 15.49 -34.07
C GLU A 24 -1.42 16.17 -32.83
N GLU A 25 -2.20 15.44 -32.04
CA GLU A 25 -2.79 15.97 -30.81
C GLU A 25 -1.72 16.35 -29.75
N ILE A 26 -0.65 15.57 -29.64
CA ILE A 26 0.50 15.91 -28.78
C ILE A 26 1.13 17.23 -29.22
N ASN A 27 1.34 17.43 -30.53
CA ASN A 27 1.88 18.68 -31.07
C ASN A 27 0.96 19.86 -30.75
N VAL A 28 -0.36 19.69 -30.90
CA VAL A 28 -1.39 20.70 -30.63
C VAL A 28 -1.46 21.08 -29.14
N ARG A 29 -1.42 20.10 -28.22
CA ARG A 29 -1.47 20.37 -26.77
C ARG A 29 -0.19 20.96 -26.21
N SER A 30 0.95 20.67 -26.84
CA SER A 30 2.26 21.17 -26.38
C SER A 30 2.50 22.64 -26.73
N VAL A 31 1.69 23.23 -27.63
CA VAL A 31 1.83 24.63 -28.07
C VAL A 31 1.89 25.62 -26.92
N LEU A 32 1.14 25.43 -25.83
CA LEU A 32 1.20 26.32 -24.67
C LEU A 32 2.61 26.40 -24.08
N TRP A 33 3.27 25.26 -23.93
CA TRP A 33 4.61 25.18 -23.38
C TRP A 33 5.65 25.70 -24.38
N ILE A 34 5.45 25.43 -25.68
CA ILE A 34 6.28 25.95 -26.77
C ILE A 34 6.26 27.49 -26.76
N VAL A 35 5.08 28.11 -26.82
CA VAL A 35 4.93 29.58 -26.86
C VAL A 35 5.40 30.22 -25.55
N LYS A 36 5.20 29.57 -24.40
CA LYS A 36 5.71 30.06 -23.11
C LYS A 36 7.25 30.11 -23.07
N LYS A 37 7.92 29.11 -23.66
CA LYS A 37 9.39 29.01 -23.67
C LYS A 37 10.01 29.83 -24.80
N THR A 38 9.34 29.89 -25.95
CA THR A 38 9.77 30.59 -27.16
C THR A 38 8.57 31.27 -27.82
N PRO A 39 8.24 32.51 -27.40
CA PRO A 39 7.06 33.24 -27.89
C PRO A 39 7.00 33.44 -29.41
N GLU A 40 8.16 33.51 -30.06
CA GLU A 40 8.27 33.68 -31.52
C GLU A 40 7.62 32.53 -32.31
N LEU A 41 7.50 31.33 -31.72
CA LEU A 41 6.88 30.17 -32.35
C LEU A 41 5.35 30.23 -32.40
N GLU A 42 4.71 31.23 -31.75
CA GLU A 42 3.28 31.52 -31.88
C GLU A 42 2.91 31.96 -33.30
N LYS A 43 3.88 32.48 -34.07
CA LYS A 43 3.66 32.93 -35.44
C LYS A 43 3.28 31.74 -36.33
N THR A 44 2.14 31.83 -37.02
CA THR A 44 1.62 30.80 -37.94
C THR A 44 2.02 31.02 -39.40
N THR A 45 2.51 32.22 -39.74
CA THR A 45 3.00 32.56 -41.09
C THR A 45 4.46 32.11 -41.27
N PRO A 46 4.88 31.68 -42.48
CA PRO A 46 6.26 31.30 -42.75
C PRO A 46 7.27 32.40 -42.38
N ASP A 47 8.38 32.02 -41.75
CA ASP A 47 9.47 32.91 -41.38
C ASP A 47 10.79 32.13 -41.34
N GLU A 48 11.70 32.42 -42.25
CA GLU A 48 12.91 31.62 -42.49
C GLU A 48 13.79 31.46 -41.23
N LYS A 49 13.88 32.50 -40.37
CA LYS A 49 14.71 32.44 -39.16
C LYS A 49 14.07 31.58 -38.07
N ILE A 50 12.76 31.71 -37.90
CA ILE A 50 12.00 30.95 -36.89
C ILE A 50 11.83 29.49 -37.33
N ASP A 51 11.56 29.27 -38.62
CA ASP A 51 11.29 27.96 -39.17
C ASP A 51 12.54 27.05 -39.22
N GLN A 52 13.74 27.62 -39.29
CA GLN A 52 15.00 26.89 -39.10
C GLN A 52 15.09 26.21 -37.73
N GLN A 53 14.46 26.77 -36.69
CA GLN A 53 14.50 26.26 -35.31
C GLN A 53 13.18 25.63 -34.85
N ARG A 54 12.08 25.86 -35.58
CA ARG A 54 10.72 25.42 -35.20
C ARG A 54 10.63 23.92 -34.95
N ILE A 55 11.21 23.09 -35.82
CA ILE A 55 11.14 21.63 -35.69
C ILE A 55 11.84 21.18 -34.39
N ALA A 56 13.10 21.61 -34.19
CA ALA A 56 13.88 21.23 -33.01
C ALA A 56 13.25 21.70 -31.69
N LEU A 57 12.78 22.95 -31.64
CA LEU A 57 12.17 23.52 -30.43
C LEU A 57 10.79 22.94 -30.12
N SER A 58 9.99 22.63 -31.15
CA SER A 58 8.69 21.97 -30.99
C SER A 58 8.87 20.52 -30.51
N PHE A 59 9.89 19.82 -31.02
CA PHE A 59 10.24 18.48 -30.57
C PHE A 59 10.58 18.47 -29.08
N GLU A 60 11.53 19.32 -28.66
CA GLU A 60 11.99 19.35 -27.26
C GLU A 60 10.85 19.65 -26.27
N SER A 61 9.89 20.49 -26.67
CA SER A 61 8.73 20.80 -25.83
C SER A 61 7.68 19.68 -25.80
N SER A 62 7.60 18.87 -26.86
CA SER A 62 6.64 17.77 -27.01
C SER A 62 7.20 16.40 -26.62
N LYS A 63 8.51 16.33 -26.36
CA LYS A 63 9.31 15.12 -26.09
C LYS A 63 8.69 14.22 -25.02
N ALA A 64 8.26 14.79 -23.89
CA ALA A 64 7.63 14.03 -22.82
C ALA A 64 6.34 13.32 -23.27
N GLY A 65 5.54 13.98 -24.12
CA GLY A 65 4.34 13.40 -24.71
C GLY A 65 4.67 12.19 -25.59
N PHE A 66 5.72 12.30 -26.42
CA PHE A 66 6.17 11.19 -27.26
C PHE A 66 6.75 10.02 -26.46
N GLN A 67 7.46 10.29 -25.37
CA GLN A 67 7.97 9.25 -24.46
C GLN A 67 6.83 8.41 -23.87
N ILE A 68 5.77 9.08 -23.40
CA ILE A 68 4.57 8.41 -22.87
C ILE A 68 3.87 7.60 -23.96
N LEU A 69 3.71 8.16 -25.17
CA LEU A 69 3.10 7.46 -26.30
C LEU A 69 3.86 6.19 -26.69
N LEU A 70 5.19 6.26 -26.74
CA LEU A 70 6.05 5.11 -27.05
C LEU A 70 5.93 4.02 -25.98
N LEU A 71 5.91 4.42 -24.70
CA LEU A 71 5.69 3.48 -23.59
C LEU A 71 4.30 2.82 -23.68
N HIS A 72 3.26 3.59 -23.99
CA HIS A 72 1.90 3.06 -24.18
C HIS A 72 1.83 2.07 -25.34
N ARG A 73 2.44 2.40 -26.48
CA ARG A 73 2.53 1.49 -27.64
C ARG A 73 3.25 0.19 -27.26
N PHE A 74 4.35 0.29 -26.51
CA PHE A 74 5.09 -0.87 -26.04
C PHE A 74 4.23 -1.75 -25.14
N LEU A 75 3.58 -1.18 -24.12
CA LEU A 75 2.70 -1.90 -23.21
C LEU A 75 1.54 -2.55 -23.96
N TYR A 76 0.94 -1.83 -24.91
CA TYR A 76 -0.13 -2.38 -25.74
C TYR A 76 0.36 -3.60 -26.54
N SER A 77 1.52 -3.49 -27.19
CA SER A 77 2.01 -4.52 -28.12
C SER A 77 2.74 -5.68 -27.45
N ASN A 78 3.10 -5.56 -26.17
CA ASN A 78 3.88 -6.59 -25.44
C ASN A 78 3.18 -7.11 -24.18
N VAL A 79 2.18 -6.38 -23.66
CA VAL A 79 1.46 -6.75 -22.43
C VAL A 79 -0.02 -6.97 -22.70
N ALA A 80 -0.70 -5.99 -23.32
CA ALA A 80 -2.16 -6.08 -23.53
C ALA A 80 -2.55 -6.96 -24.73
N CYS A 81 -1.79 -6.88 -25.83
CA CYS A 81 -2.03 -7.65 -27.05
C CYS A 81 -0.70 -8.07 -27.73
N PRO A 82 0.08 -8.95 -27.09
CA PRO A 82 1.32 -9.48 -27.64
C PRO A 82 1.08 -10.30 -28.92
N SER A 83 2.02 -10.22 -29.85
CA SER A 83 2.01 -11.04 -31.06
C SER A 83 2.44 -12.48 -30.74
N GLY A 84 1.47 -13.40 -30.71
CA GLY A 84 1.66 -14.79 -30.27
C GLY A 84 0.52 -15.22 -29.34
N THR A 85 0.19 -16.51 -29.28
CA THR A 85 -1.05 -17.05 -28.69
C THR A 85 -1.42 -16.46 -27.32
N LYS A 86 -2.62 -15.87 -27.22
CA LYS A 86 -3.17 -15.16 -26.05
C LYS A 86 -3.32 -15.99 -24.76
N VAL A 87 -3.27 -17.32 -24.87
CA VAL A 87 -3.64 -18.23 -23.78
C VAL A 87 -2.53 -18.34 -22.72
N ASP A 88 -1.27 -18.43 -23.13
CA ASP A 88 -0.13 -18.61 -22.21
C ASP A 88 0.06 -17.40 -21.27
N ILE A 89 -0.22 -16.18 -21.73
CA ILE A 89 0.07 -14.95 -20.95
C ILE A 89 -0.99 -14.71 -19.87
N VAL A 90 -2.24 -15.09 -20.12
CA VAL A 90 -3.30 -15.00 -19.10
C VAL A 90 -3.09 -16.08 -18.04
N GLU A 91 -2.72 -17.30 -18.43
CA GLU A 91 -2.35 -18.36 -17.48
C GLU A 91 -1.07 -18.02 -16.70
N GLU A 92 -0.07 -17.42 -17.35
CA GLU A 92 1.15 -16.91 -16.71
C GLU A 92 0.84 -15.73 -15.77
N TYR A 93 -0.03 -14.80 -16.16
CA TYR A 93 -0.44 -13.67 -15.33
C TYR A 93 -1.26 -14.14 -14.11
N ASN A 94 -2.18 -15.09 -14.30
CA ASN A 94 -2.99 -15.67 -13.23
C ASN A 94 -2.15 -16.53 -12.28
N SER A 95 -1.22 -17.35 -12.80
CA SER A 95 -0.28 -18.14 -11.98
C SER A 95 0.70 -17.25 -11.20
N ARG A 96 0.92 -16.01 -11.65
CA ARG A 96 1.69 -14.97 -10.93
C ARG A 96 0.81 -14.03 -10.11
N LEU A 97 -0.48 -14.33 -9.94
CA LEU A 97 -1.45 -13.52 -9.19
C LEU A 97 -1.45 -12.04 -9.63
N GLY A 98 -1.40 -11.82 -10.95
CA GLY A 98 -1.41 -10.51 -11.56
C GLY A 98 -0.08 -9.74 -11.56
N ARG A 99 1.04 -10.40 -11.22
CA ARG A 99 2.36 -9.78 -11.20
C ARG A 99 3.14 -10.03 -12.52
N PRO A 100 3.76 -9.01 -13.12
CA PRO A 100 4.58 -9.19 -14.32
C PRO A 100 5.84 -10.03 -14.00
N SER A 101 6.37 -10.73 -15.01
CA SER A 101 7.61 -11.51 -14.90
C SER A 101 8.85 -10.61 -14.80
N GLU A 102 9.97 -11.12 -14.30
CA GLU A 102 11.25 -10.38 -14.30
C GLU A 102 11.65 -9.95 -15.72
N ILE A 103 11.41 -10.81 -16.71
CA ILE A 103 11.63 -10.49 -18.13
C ILE A 103 10.71 -9.35 -18.57
N HIS A 104 9.44 -9.35 -18.16
CA HIS A 104 8.49 -8.26 -18.47
C HIS A 104 8.90 -6.95 -17.80
N ILE A 105 9.33 -7.00 -16.52
CA ILE A 105 9.81 -5.83 -15.78
C ILE A 105 11.07 -5.26 -16.46
N ASP A 106 12.05 -6.12 -16.78
CA ASP A 106 13.28 -5.71 -17.46
C ASP A 106 13.01 -5.11 -18.83
N ASN A 107 12.05 -5.66 -19.59
CA ASN A 107 11.70 -5.13 -20.90
C ASN A 107 11.01 -3.75 -20.79
N VAL A 108 10.13 -3.55 -19.80
CA VAL A 108 9.52 -2.23 -19.54
C VAL A 108 10.59 -1.22 -19.12
N ILE A 109 11.54 -1.61 -18.26
CA ILE A 109 12.64 -0.75 -17.81
C ILE A 109 13.55 -0.38 -18.99
N LYS A 110 13.91 -1.36 -19.84
CA LYS A 110 14.70 -1.12 -21.05
C LYS A 110 14.00 -0.16 -22.00
N GLU A 111 12.70 -0.35 -22.23
CA GLU A 111 11.94 0.53 -23.11
C GLU A 111 11.80 1.94 -22.53
N PHE A 112 11.59 2.06 -21.22
CA PHE A 112 11.57 3.35 -20.54
C PHE A 112 12.89 4.09 -20.74
N HIS A 113 14.03 3.45 -20.46
CA HIS A 113 15.35 4.06 -20.69
C HIS A 113 15.59 4.41 -22.15
N ARG A 114 15.17 3.55 -23.08
CA ARG A 114 15.25 3.81 -24.52
C ARG A 114 14.35 4.98 -24.96
N SER A 115 13.23 5.22 -24.29
CA SER A 115 12.38 6.40 -24.55
C SER A 115 13.02 7.69 -24.02
N GLN A 116 13.82 7.61 -22.95
CA GLN A 116 14.53 8.78 -22.41
C GLN A 116 15.58 9.33 -23.39
N THR A 117 16.13 8.49 -24.26
CA THR A 117 17.17 8.87 -25.25
C THR A 117 16.62 9.36 -26.59
N LEU A 118 15.32 9.61 -26.70
CA LEU A 118 14.65 10.05 -27.94
C LEU A 118 15.22 11.39 -28.45
N GLN A 119 15.60 11.48 -29.73
CA GLN A 119 16.35 12.62 -30.28
C GLN A 119 15.53 13.56 -31.17
N ASP A 120 14.66 13.03 -32.03
CA ASP A 120 13.94 13.83 -33.04
C ASP A 120 12.60 13.20 -33.47
N PHE A 121 11.89 13.89 -34.36
CA PHE A 121 10.62 13.42 -34.92
C PHE A 121 10.81 12.16 -35.77
N ASP A 122 11.90 12.03 -36.54
CA ASP A 122 12.14 10.88 -37.41
C ASP A 122 12.23 9.59 -36.58
N GLU A 123 12.92 9.64 -35.43
CA GLU A 123 12.97 8.53 -34.48
C GLU A 123 11.58 8.20 -33.91
N VAL A 124 10.75 9.20 -33.61
CA VAL A 124 9.36 9.00 -33.15
C VAL A 124 8.54 8.26 -34.20
N TYR A 125 8.51 8.76 -35.43
CA TYR A 125 7.73 8.14 -36.52
C TYR A 125 8.22 6.72 -36.80
N ALA A 126 9.55 6.51 -36.87
CA ALA A 126 10.15 5.19 -37.08
C ALA A 126 9.77 4.20 -35.97
N ARG A 127 9.88 4.59 -34.69
CA ARG A 127 9.50 3.73 -33.56
C ARG A 127 8.00 3.49 -33.49
N LEU A 128 7.20 4.43 -33.99
CA LEU A 128 5.76 4.26 -34.16
C LEU A 128 5.39 3.46 -35.42
N GLY A 129 6.35 3.04 -36.26
CA GLY A 129 6.05 2.35 -37.52
C GLY A 129 5.17 3.17 -38.46
N LEU A 130 5.30 4.48 -38.38
CA LEU A 130 4.65 5.49 -39.22
C LEU A 130 5.67 6.02 -40.23
N GLU A 131 5.18 6.51 -41.37
CA GLU A 131 6.01 7.23 -42.33
C GLU A 131 6.23 8.66 -41.84
N ALA A 132 7.49 9.08 -41.76
CA ALA A 132 7.85 10.42 -41.32
C ALA A 132 7.53 11.44 -42.44
N PRO A 133 6.82 12.55 -42.14
CA PRO A 133 6.58 13.59 -43.12
C PRO A 133 7.89 14.29 -43.49
N GLU A 134 8.01 14.76 -44.74
CA GLU A 134 9.18 15.56 -45.14
C GLU A 134 9.25 16.86 -44.33
N ALA A 135 10.45 17.41 -44.14
CA ALA A 135 10.66 18.61 -43.31
C ALA A 135 9.73 19.81 -43.65
N PRO A 136 9.45 20.14 -44.93
CA PRO A 136 8.51 21.21 -45.26
C PRO A 136 7.07 20.90 -44.85
N GLU A 137 6.66 19.64 -44.94
CA GLU A 137 5.34 19.17 -44.54
C GLU A 137 5.20 19.21 -43.01
N LEU A 138 6.19 18.68 -42.28
CA LEU A 138 6.24 18.73 -40.82
C LEU A 138 6.16 20.18 -40.31
N LEU A 139 6.89 21.09 -40.96
CA LEU A 139 6.87 22.51 -40.63
C LEU A 139 5.47 23.12 -40.81
N ASN A 140 4.77 22.78 -41.89
CA ASN A 140 3.38 23.20 -42.13
C ASN A 140 2.43 22.64 -41.06
N ARG A 141 2.60 21.36 -40.67
CA ARG A 141 1.80 20.72 -39.60
C ARG A 141 2.02 21.40 -38.26
N LEU A 142 3.27 21.70 -37.88
CA LEU A 142 3.58 22.40 -36.63
C LEU A 142 3.02 23.83 -36.59
N ARG A 143 3.05 24.56 -37.72
CA ARG A 143 2.38 25.87 -37.82
C ARG A 143 0.85 25.74 -37.69
N SER A 144 0.28 24.73 -38.32
CA SER A 144 -1.15 24.42 -38.22
C SER A 144 -1.55 24.03 -36.81
N ALA A 145 -0.69 23.29 -36.09
CA ALA A 145 -0.90 22.91 -34.70
C ALA A 145 -1.09 24.14 -33.79
N VAL A 146 -0.36 25.23 -34.06
CA VAL A 146 -0.58 26.51 -33.36
C VAL A 146 -1.97 27.06 -33.65
N ALA A 147 -2.39 27.14 -34.92
CA ALA A 147 -3.74 27.63 -35.25
C ALA A 147 -4.86 26.75 -34.63
N VAL A 148 -4.68 25.43 -34.68
CA VAL A 148 -5.61 24.43 -34.12
C VAL A 148 -5.67 24.51 -32.60
N SER A 149 -4.51 24.65 -31.95
CA SER A 149 -4.41 24.79 -30.49
C SER A 149 -5.09 26.08 -30.00
N ALA A 150 -5.10 27.15 -30.80
CA ALA A 150 -5.78 28.40 -30.48
C ALA A 150 -7.30 28.21 -30.60
N LYS A 151 -7.74 27.55 -31.68
CA LYS A 151 -9.15 27.17 -31.89
C LYS A 151 -9.69 26.29 -30.76
N HIS A 152 -8.88 25.36 -30.24
CA HIS A 152 -9.24 24.49 -29.11
C HIS A 152 -9.03 25.13 -27.73
N ASN A 153 -8.62 26.40 -27.66
CA ASN A 153 -8.30 27.11 -26.42
C ASN A 153 -7.26 26.38 -25.53
N TYR A 154 -6.35 25.62 -26.14
CA TYR A 154 -5.30 24.91 -25.42
C TYR A 154 -4.14 25.82 -25.01
N HIS A 155 -3.91 26.94 -25.70
CA HIS A 155 -2.82 27.86 -25.37
C HIS A 155 -3.15 29.36 -25.36
N CYS A 156 -4.41 29.76 -25.48
CA CYS A 156 -4.82 31.13 -25.18
C CYS A 156 -4.74 31.39 -23.65
N LYS A 157 -4.58 32.66 -23.23
CA LYS A 157 -4.68 33.06 -21.81
C LYS A 157 -6.03 32.64 -21.26
N ARG A 158 -6.03 31.46 -20.66
CA ARG A 158 -7.20 30.86 -20.03
C ARG A 158 -7.55 31.77 -18.86
N VAL A 159 -8.59 32.59 -19.00
CA VAL A 159 -9.37 33.00 -17.82
C VAL A 159 -10.09 31.73 -17.42
N ILE A 160 -9.36 30.89 -16.70
CA ILE A 160 -9.97 29.74 -16.08
C ILE A 160 -10.84 30.36 -14.99
N SER A 161 -12.15 30.43 -15.21
CA SER A 161 -13.06 30.34 -14.07
C SER A 161 -12.98 28.90 -13.57
N VAL A 162 -11.81 28.51 -13.03
CA VAL A 162 -11.82 27.54 -11.96
C VAL A 162 -12.63 28.29 -10.91
N GLN A 163 -13.68 27.66 -10.38
CA GLN A 163 -14.10 28.06 -9.04
C GLN A 163 -12.83 28.28 -8.24
N SER A 164 -12.68 29.44 -7.62
CA SER A 164 -11.53 29.64 -6.75
C SER A 164 -11.43 28.42 -5.81
N ALA A 165 -10.22 28.04 -5.39
CA ALA A 165 -10.08 26.93 -4.44
C ALA A 165 -11.05 27.13 -3.26
N ASP A 166 -11.28 28.38 -2.86
CA ASP A 166 -12.27 28.81 -1.87
C ASP A 166 -13.73 28.60 -2.29
N GLU A 167 -14.14 28.83 -3.53
CA GLU A 167 -15.50 28.55 -4.03
C GLU A 167 -15.76 27.05 -4.20
N TYR A 168 -14.79 26.30 -4.73
CA TYR A 168 -14.87 24.85 -4.83
C TYR A 168 -14.89 24.19 -3.44
N LEU A 169 -14.04 24.69 -2.52
CA LEU A 169 -14.06 24.29 -1.12
C LEU A 169 -15.38 24.69 -0.46
N LYS A 170 -15.91 25.90 -0.68
CA LYS A 170 -17.22 26.33 -0.14
C LYS A 170 -18.38 25.50 -0.67
N GLU A 171 -18.35 25.08 -1.94
CA GLU A 171 -19.39 24.23 -2.52
C GLU A 171 -19.27 22.77 -2.05
N LYS A 172 -18.05 22.23 -1.87
CA LYS A 172 -17.83 20.95 -1.17
C LYS A 172 -18.14 21.01 0.33
N LEU A 173 -17.87 22.14 0.99
CA LEU A 173 -18.13 22.36 2.42
C LEU A 173 -19.61 22.65 2.71
N LYS A 174 -20.41 23.05 1.72
CA LYS A 174 -21.87 23.22 1.88
C LYS A 174 -22.58 21.95 2.36
N ASN A 175 -22.02 20.78 2.08
CA ASN A 175 -22.54 19.47 2.51
C ASN A 175 -21.76 18.88 3.70
N PHE A 176 -20.89 19.65 4.35
CA PHE A 176 -20.10 19.17 5.48
C PHE A 176 -20.90 19.36 6.78
N VAL A 177 -21.31 18.25 7.38
CA VAL A 177 -21.87 18.26 8.75
C VAL A 177 -20.72 18.13 9.74
N ALA A 178 -20.57 19.10 10.65
CA ALA A 178 -19.54 19.05 11.67
C ALA A 178 -19.87 17.95 12.69
N LEU A 179 -18.83 17.27 13.20
CA LEU A 179 -19.05 16.17 14.15
C LEU A 179 -19.68 16.70 15.44
N GLU A 180 -19.38 17.95 15.78
CA GLU A 180 -20.00 18.73 16.84
C GLU A 180 -21.52 18.83 16.69
N ASP A 181 -22.05 19.00 15.47
CA ASP A 181 -23.48 19.12 15.19
C ASP A 181 -24.23 17.77 15.29
N LEU A 182 -23.47 16.68 15.39
CA LEU A 182 -23.97 15.31 15.54
C LEU A 182 -23.95 14.84 16.99
N VAL A 183 -23.46 15.65 17.93
CA VAL A 183 -23.47 15.35 19.37
C VAL A 183 -24.91 15.45 19.91
N ASP A 184 -25.32 14.43 20.65
CA ASP A 184 -26.53 14.46 21.47
C ASP A 184 -26.14 14.90 22.89
N GLU A 185 -26.45 16.15 23.22
CA GLU A 185 -26.10 16.77 24.51
C GLU A 185 -26.76 16.05 25.71
N ALA A 186 -27.99 15.55 25.54
CA ALA A 186 -28.70 14.86 26.62
C ALA A 186 -28.08 13.49 26.89
N ALA A 187 -27.81 12.71 25.84
CA ALA A 187 -27.14 11.42 25.95
C ALA A 187 -25.69 11.57 26.44
N SER A 188 -24.98 12.60 25.97
CA SER A 188 -23.61 12.92 26.41
C SER A 188 -23.55 13.20 27.90
N LYS A 189 -24.49 14.00 28.43
CA LYS A 189 -24.57 14.29 29.86
C LYS A 189 -24.84 13.03 30.68
N ALA A 190 -25.82 12.23 30.27
CA ALA A 190 -26.19 11.00 30.99
C ALA A 190 -25.02 9.99 31.03
N GLU A 191 -24.36 9.76 29.91
CA GLU A 191 -23.25 8.80 29.84
C GLU A 191 -21.99 9.34 30.54
N SER A 192 -21.76 10.66 30.49
CA SER A 192 -20.66 11.29 31.23
C SER A 192 -20.79 11.13 32.74
N GLU A 193 -22.00 11.30 33.28
CA GLU A 193 -22.30 11.07 34.71
C GLU A 193 -22.07 9.61 35.09
N LYS A 194 -22.57 8.67 34.26
CA LYS A 194 -22.42 7.22 34.47
C LYS A 194 -20.96 6.75 34.46
N LEU A 195 -20.14 7.30 33.56
CA LEU A 195 -18.73 6.91 33.42
C LEU A 195 -17.78 7.75 34.28
N SER A 196 -18.30 8.77 34.98
CA SER A 196 -17.48 9.73 35.74
C SER A 196 -16.35 10.34 34.91
N ARG A 197 -16.63 10.61 33.63
CA ARG A 197 -15.69 11.16 32.64
C ARG A 197 -16.46 11.92 31.57
N GLU A 198 -15.92 13.03 31.07
CA GLU A 198 -16.51 13.73 29.92
C GLU A 198 -16.50 12.82 28.68
N VAL A 199 -17.69 12.58 28.14
CA VAL A 199 -17.97 11.71 27.00
C VAL A 199 -18.98 12.40 26.09
N PHE A 200 -18.69 12.37 24.79
CA PHE A 200 -19.61 12.84 23.76
C PHE A 200 -20.27 11.64 23.12
N VAL A 201 -21.59 11.59 23.21
CA VAL A 201 -22.43 10.61 22.54
C VAL A 201 -22.99 11.27 21.30
N LEU A 202 -22.81 10.63 20.15
CA LEU A 202 -23.43 11.09 18.91
C LEU A 202 -24.87 10.58 18.81
N LYS A 203 -25.68 11.24 17.98
CA LYS A 203 -27.06 10.84 17.65
C LYS A 203 -27.14 9.34 17.33
N ASP A 204 -28.16 8.67 17.86
CA ASP A 204 -28.39 7.25 17.62
C ASP A 204 -29.21 7.02 16.35
N ASP A 205 -28.58 7.26 15.18
CA ASP A 205 -29.23 7.22 13.87
C ASP A 205 -28.27 6.65 12.79
N GLU A 206 -28.28 5.32 12.61
CA GLU A 206 -27.41 4.64 11.66
C GLU A 206 -27.74 4.97 10.19
N ASP A 207 -28.99 5.26 9.87
CA ASP A 207 -29.38 5.65 8.50
C ASP A 207 -28.82 7.03 8.15
N LEU A 208 -28.85 7.98 9.10
CA LEU A 208 -28.17 9.26 8.96
C LEU A 208 -26.67 9.08 8.71
N PHE A 209 -25.98 8.26 9.52
CA PHE A 209 -24.53 8.06 9.34
C PHE A 209 -24.19 7.34 8.04
N LYS A 210 -25.03 6.42 7.58
CA LYS A 210 -24.91 5.79 6.26
C LYS A 210 -25.02 6.82 5.14
N ASP A 211 -26.02 7.68 5.19
CA ASP A 211 -26.21 8.74 4.19
C ASP A 211 -25.03 9.73 4.19
N LEU A 212 -24.53 10.11 5.37
CA LEU A 212 -23.34 10.96 5.50
C LEU A 212 -22.08 10.28 4.96
N CYS A 213 -21.90 8.98 5.20
CA CYS A 213 -20.81 8.19 4.63
C CYS A 213 -20.87 8.14 3.11
N ALA A 214 -22.04 7.88 2.53
CA ALA A 214 -22.27 7.85 1.10
C ALA A 214 -22.01 9.23 0.46
N GLN A 215 -22.58 10.30 1.03
CA GLN A 215 -22.46 11.65 0.49
C GLN A 215 -21.04 12.22 0.57
N ARG A 216 -20.35 12.01 1.71
CA ARG A 216 -19.03 12.63 1.94
C ARG A 216 -17.87 11.79 1.45
N PHE A 217 -17.94 10.47 1.64
CA PHE A 217 -16.83 9.55 1.38
C PHE A 217 -17.10 8.56 0.25
N GLY A 218 -18.32 8.53 -0.31
CA GLY A 218 -18.71 7.56 -1.34
C GLY A 218 -18.85 6.13 -0.82
N ALA A 219 -18.93 5.94 0.51
CA ALA A 219 -19.01 4.62 1.14
C ALA A 219 -20.48 4.18 1.23
N ASN A 220 -20.88 3.25 0.35
CA ASN A 220 -22.24 2.71 0.29
C ASN A 220 -22.41 1.36 0.99
N GLU A 221 -21.29 0.73 1.37
CA GLU A 221 -21.26 -0.56 2.08
C GLU A 221 -20.28 -0.52 3.26
N LEU A 222 -20.54 -1.33 4.29
CA LEU A 222 -19.66 -1.48 5.44
C LEU A 222 -18.46 -2.37 5.08
N PRO A 223 -17.25 -2.05 5.57
CA PRO A 223 -16.11 -2.95 5.48
C PRO A 223 -16.38 -4.29 6.16
N ALA A 224 -15.64 -5.33 5.76
CA ALA A 224 -15.66 -6.62 6.44
C ALA A 224 -15.38 -6.46 7.95
N VAL A 225 -16.08 -7.24 8.76
CA VAL A 225 -15.92 -7.24 10.22
C VAL A 225 -14.50 -7.69 10.57
N ASP A 226 -13.78 -6.86 11.33
CA ASP A 226 -12.46 -7.20 11.85
C ASP A 226 -12.61 -8.13 13.07
N PRO A 227 -12.18 -9.40 13.01
CA PRO A 227 -12.35 -10.35 14.10
C PRO A 227 -11.50 -10.01 15.34
N GLN A 228 -10.54 -9.09 15.22
CA GLN A 228 -9.68 -8.68 16.31
C GLN A 228 -10.27 -7.50 17.10
N LEU A 229 -11.32 -6.86 16.61
CA LEU A 229 -12.09 -5.85 17.32
C LEU A 229 -13.20 -6.48 18.16
N SER A 230 -13.58 -5.81 19.25
CA SER A 230 -14.85 -6.05 19.89
C SER A 230 -16.00 -5.65 18.96
N THR A 231 -17.20 -6.19 19.24
CA THR A 231 -18.40 -5.88 18.46
C THR A 231 -18.59 -4.36 18.35
N ILE A 232 -18.82 -3.89 17.13
CA ILE A 232 -19.15 -2.50 16.84
C ILE A 232 -20.68 -2.41 16.73
N ASP A 233 -21.33 -1.90 17.78
CA ASP A 233 -22.81 -1.84 17.85
C ASP A 233 -23.42 -0.89 16.81
N ARG A 234 -22.70 0.19 16.46
CA ARG A 234 -23.11 1.25 15.52
C ARG A 234 -22.08 1.39 14.39
N PRO A 235 -22.09 0.47 13.41
CA PRO A 235 -21.02 0.37 12.42
C PRO A 235 -20.94 1.56 11.46
N TRP A 236 -22.06 2.18 11.06
CA TRP A 236 -22.02 3.37 10.19
C TRP A 236 -21.53 4.60 10.94
N GLN A 237 -21.98 4.80 12.17
CA GLN A 237 -21.47 5.85 13.05
C GLN A 237 -19.95 5.70 13.25
N HIS A 238 -19.49 4.49 13.58
CA HIS A 238 -18.06 4.20 13.72
C HIS A 238 -17.29 4.51 12.43
N LEU A 239 -17.79 4.06 11.27
CA LEU A 239 -17.17 4.28 9.97
C LEU A 239 -17.07 5.78 9.65
N TYR A 240 -18.12 6.56 9.90
CA TYR A 240 -18.11 8.00 9.67
C TYR A 240 -17.05 8.71 10.52
N ILE A 241 -16.98 8.40 11.82
CA ILE A 241 -15.99 8.96 12.73
C ILE A 241 -14.57 8.59 12.28
N LYS A 242 -14.36 7.31 11.95
CA LYS A 242 -13.08 6.78 11.46
C LYS A 242 -12.62 7.56 10.23
N LEU A 243 -13.45 7.62 9.18
CA LEU A 243 -13.12 8.32 7.93
C LEU A 243 -12.92 9.83 8.15
N ASN A 244 -13.65 10.43 9.09
CA ASN A 244 -13.47 11.84 9.45
C ASN A 244 -12.07 12.11 10.02
N ILE A 245 -11.63 11.32 11.00
CA ILE A 245 -10.29 11.46 11.60
C ILE A 245 -9.20 11.12 10.58
N GLU A 246 -9.37 10.05 9.79
CA GLU A 246 -8.39 9.63 8.78
C GLU A 246 -8.22 10.70 7.69
N ASP A 247 -9.32 11.31 7.21
CA ASP A 247 -9.27 12.41 6.25
C ASP A 247 -8.58 13.66 6.84
N MET A 248 -8.85 13.99 8.11
CA MET A 248 -8.15 15.08 8.80
C MET A 248 -6.65 14.82 8.94
N LEU A 249 -6.25 13.58 9.24
CA LEU A 249 -4.84 13.19 9.35
C LEU A 249 -4.12 13.23 8.00
N CYS A 250 -4.76 12.81 6.92
CA CYS A 250 -4.19 12.91 5.57
C CYS A 250 -4.03 14.36 5.11
N LYS A 251 -4.92 15.26 5.55
CA LYS A 251 -4.93 16.69 5.18
C LYS A 251 -4.39 17.60 6.27
N PHE A 252 -3.55 17.08 7.17
CA PHE A 252 -3.07 17.81 8.35
C PHE A 252 -2.37 19.14 8.02
N ASN A 253 -1.70 19.23 6.85
CA ASN A 253 -1.08 20.47 6.38
C ASN A 253 -2.04 21.42 5.65
N GLU A 254 -3.16 20.93 5.14
CA GLU A 254 -4.17 21.75 4.47
C GLU A 254 -5.10 22.41 5.50
N ASN A 255 -5.27 21.79 6.67
CA ASN A 255 -6.16 22.25 7.72
C ASN A 255 -5.40 22.54 9.04
N PRO A 256 -4.92 23.76 9.25
CA PRO A 256 -4.10 24.10 10.42
C PRO A 256 -4.91 24.26 11.72
N ASP A 257 -6.22 24.00 11.74
CA ASP A 257 -7.02 24.12 12.96
C ASP A 257 -6.84 22.88 13.87
N PHE A 258 -5.71 22.87 14.59
CA PHE A 258 -5.43 21.84 15.58
C PHE A 258 -6.44 21.81 16.72
N LYS A 259 -7.06 22.96 17.03
CA LYS A 259 -8.05 23.04 18.10
C LYS A 259 -9.28 22.22 17.73
N ARG A 260 -9.73 22.34 16.48
CA ARG A 260 -10.78 21.50 15.91
C ARG A 260 -10.37 20.04 15.84
N PHE A 261 -9.14 19.73 15.41
CA PHE A 261 -8.66 18.34 15.40
C PHE A 261 -8.72 17.68 16.80
N TYR A 262 -8.24 18.36 17.85
CA TYR A 262 -8.34 17.84 19.21
C TYR A 262 -9.79 17.70 19.68
N ARG A 263 -10.68 18.63 19.30
CA ARG A 263 -12.10 18.55 19.62
C ARG A 263 -12.76 17.34 18.95
N VAL A 264 -12.48 17.11 17.67
CA VAL A 264 -12.96 15.93 16.93
C VAL A 264 -12.47 14.64 17.59
N ILE A 265 -11.19 14.57 18.00
CA ILE A 265 -10.66 13.43 18.75
C ILE A 265 -11.43 13.21 20.05
N ASP A 266 -11.68 14.27 20.83
CA ASP A 266 -12.40 14.17 22.09
C ASP A 266 -13.83 13.66 21.89
N ILE A 267 -14.52 14.14 20.86
CA ILE A 267 -15.87 13.67 20.50
C ILE A 267 -15.85 12.19 20.07
N SER A 268 -14.80 11.78 19.39
CA SER A 268 -14.65 10.44 18.83
C SER A 268 -14.26 9.38 19.87
N ALA A 269 -13.74 9.81 21.03
CA ALA A 269 -13.07 8.93 21.99
C ALA A 269 -13.93 7.79 22.53
N TYR A 270 -15.25 7.99 22.61
CA TYR A 270 -16.20 7.02 23.14
C TYR A 270 -16.56 5.92 22.13
N ALA A 271 -16.87 6.30 20.89
CA ALA A 271 -17.40 5.37 19.88
C ALA A 271 -16.30 4.77 18.97
N LEU A 272 -15.15 5.43 18.80
CA LEU A 272 -14.16 5.02 17.83
C LEU A 272 -13.30 3.85 18.32
N LYS A 273 -13.35 2.73 17.60
CA LYS A 273 -12.58 1.51 17.90
C LYS A 273 -11.34 1.31 17.04
N SER A 274 -11.26 1.93 15.87
CA SER A 274 -10.12 1.71 14.96
C SER A 274 -9.76 2.97 14.18
N VAL A 275 -8.46 3.22 14.02
CA VAL A 275 -7.92 4.32 13.20
C VAL A 275 -6.77 3.78 12.37
N GLU A 276 -6.75 4.16 11.09
CA GLU A 276 -5.74 3.76 10.12
C GLU A 276 -5.41 4.91 9.16
N PHE A 277 -4.17 5.36 9.16
CA PHE A 277 -3.78 6.52 8.34
C PHE A 277 -2.37 6.38 7.79
N THR A 278 -2.13 7.07 6.69
CA THR A 278 -0.81 7.20 6.09
C THR A 278 -0.03 8.29 6.79
N ILE A 279 1.23 8.03 7.12
CA ILE A 279 2.06 9.02 7.76
C ILE A 279 2.48 10.11 6.76
N VAL A 280 2.15 11.36 7.07
CA VAL A 280 2.44 12.54 6.24
C VAL A 280 3.33 13.51 7.00
N PRO A 281 4.20 14.28 6.31
CA PRO A 281 4.97 15.33 6.96
C PRO A 281 4.02 16.36 7.58
N VAL A 282 4.21 16.71 8.85
CA VAL A 282 3.45 17.79 9.50
C VAL A 282 4.34 19.02 9.57
N THR A 283 4.24 19.90 8.57
CA THR A 283 5.09 21.11 8.47
C THR A 283 4.53 22.28 9.25
N ASN A 284 3.22 22.27 9.52
CA ASN A 284 2.51 23.41 10.09
C ASN A 284 2.57 23.45 11.62
N VAL A 285 3.20 22.47 12.27
CA VAL A 285 3.32 22.40 13.74
C VAL A 285 4.73 22.04 14.15
N LYS A 286 5.27 22.78 15.12
CA LYS A 286 6.56 22.45 15.76
C LYS A 286 6.58 21.06 16.42
N SER A 287 5.40 20.56 16.78
CA SER A 287 5.22 19.33 17.55
C SER A 287 5.42 18.05 16.74
N ASN A 288 5.63 18.13 15.41
CA ASN A 288 5.88 17.03 14.47
C ASN A 288 4.92 15.83 14.68
N PHE A 289 5.31 14.83 15.50
CA PHE A 289 4.56 13.61 15.77
C PHE A 289 3.66 13.63 17.02
N TYR A 290 3.53 14.75 17.74
CA TYR A 290 2.77 14.80 19.00
C TYR A 290 1.28 14.40 18.85
N TYR A 291 0.72 14.56 17.65
CA TYR A 291 -0.65 14.09 17.36
C TYR A 291 -0.79 12.57 17.55
N LEU A 292 0.27 11.77 17.36
CA LEU A 292 0.27 10.33 17.65
C LEU A 292 0.06 10.06 19.14
N THR A 293 0.76 10.81 20.01
CA THR A 293 0.55 10.72 21.45
C THR A 293 -0.88 11.11 21.79
N ALA A 294 -1.42 12.17 21.19
CA ALA A 294 -2.77 12.63 21.47
C ALA A 294 -3.85 11.64 21.01
N LEU A 295 -3.73 11.08 19.80
CA LEU A 295 -4.64 10.04 19.30
C LEU A 295 -4.72 8.88 20.28
N LEU A 296 -3.58 8.29 20.64
CA LEU A 296 -3.54 7.16 21.55
C LEU A 296 -4.00 7.52 22.97
N SER A 297 -3.68 8.72 23.47
CA SER A 297 -4.03 9.12 24.85
C SER A 297 -5.50 9.51 25.02
N LYS A 298 -6.10 10.14 24.00
CA LYS A 298 -7.47 10.65 24.06
C LYS A 298 -8.49 9.63 23.55
N LEU A 299 -8.15 8.83 22.54
CA LEU A 299 -9.01 7.75 22.05
C LEU A 299 -8.87 6.52 22.97
N TRP A 300 -9.37 6.66 24.20
CA TRP A 300 -9.21 5.69 25.28
C TRP A 300 -9.95 4.37 25.03
N ASN A 301 -10.90 4.33 24.09
CA ASN A 301 -11.61 3.11 23.67
C ASN A 301 -11.04 2.49 22.38
N LEU A 302 -9.89 2.99 21.90
CA LEU A 302 -9.30 2.56 20.62
C LEU A 302 -8.68 1.17 20.72
N GLU A 303 -9.15 0.27 19.88
CA GLU A 303 -8.71 -1.13 19.87
C GLU A 303 -7.74 -1.45 18.73
N LYS A 304 -7.80 -0.72 17.61
CA LYS A 304 -6.89 -0.89 16.47
C LYS A 304 -6.25 0.43 16.07
N PHE A 305 -4.92 0.43 16.01
CA PHE A 305 -4.14 1.58 15.56
C PHE A 305 -3.16 1.13 14.47
N THR A 306 -3.33 1.68 13.28
CA THR A 306 -2.50 1.36 12.11
C THR A 306 -1.86 2.61 11.55
N VAL A 307 -0.54 2.57 11.38
CA VAL A 307 0.22 3.60 10.66
C VAL A 307 0.73 2.99 9.37
N ARG A 308 0.23 3.48 8.23
CA ARG A 308 0.67 3.06 6.91
C ARG A 308 1.91 3.83 6.46
N PRO A 309 2.79 3.21 5.66
CA PRO A 309 3.92 3.91 5.05
C PRO A 309 3.43 5.05 4.17
N GLY A 310 4.10 6.19 4.26
CA GLY A 310 3.77 7.40 3.50
C GLY A 310 5.01 8.13 3.02
N GLU A 311 4.90 9.43 2.83
CA GLU A 311 6.01 10.28 2.35
C GLU A 311 7.19 10.34 3.32
N ILE A 312 6.91 10.14 4.62
CA ILE A 312 7.92 10.13 5.67
C ILE A 312 7.93 8.81 6.43
N PHE A 313 8.96 8.61 7.25
CA PHE A 313 9.06 7.47 8.16
C PHE A 313 8.92 7.91 9.61
N LEU A 314 8.61 6.96 10.50
CA LEU A 314 8.64 7.18 11.94
C LEU A 314 10.08 7.29 12.42
N ASP A 315 10.57 8.53 12.55
CA ASP A 315 11.86 8.81 13.14
C ASP A 315 11.88 8.53 14.66
N LEU A 316 12.99 8.87 15.33
CA LEU A 316 13.14 8.70 16.77
C LEU A 316 12.07 9.46 17.58
N LYS A 317 11.67 10.66 17.14
CA LYS A 317 10.65 11.47 17.80
C LYS A 317 9.26 10.86 17.60
N GLY A 318 8.98 10.33 16.40
CA GLY A 318 7.76 9.58 16.11
C GLY A 318 7.61 8.36 17.00
N CYS A 319 8.67 7.55 17.13
CA CYS A 319 8.68 6.38 18.01
C CYS A 319 8.52 6.76 19.49
N LYS A 320 9.14 7.86 19.95
CA LYS A 320 8.91 8.39 21.31
C LYS A 320 7.47 8.85 21.54
N ALA A 321 6.87 9.50 20.55
CA ALA A 321 5.48 9.94 20.62
C ALA A 321 4.52 8.75 20.71
N LEU A 322 4.73 7.71 19.89
CA LEU A 322 3.98 6.45 19.95
C LEU A 322 4.16 5.75 21.29
N CYS A 323 5.40 5.57 21.76
CA CYS A 323 5.68 4.95 23.06
C CYS A 323 4.92 5.66 24.19
N LYS A 324 4.96 7.00 24.23
CA LYS A 324 4.20 7.79 25.21
C LYS A 324 2.68 7.60 25.06
N GLY A 325 2.17 7.56 23.84
CA GLY A 325 0.75 7.32 23.57
C GLY A 325 0.29 5.95 24.05
N LEU A 326 1.05 4.89 23.75
CA LEU A 326 0.76 3.52 24.19
C LEU A 326 0.75 3.40 25.72
N LYS A 327 1.72 4.04 26.40
CA LYS A 327 1.74 4.08 27.88
C LYS A 327 0.52 4.77 28.48
N ASN A 328 -0.06 5.75 27.78
CA ASN A 328 -1.26 6.45 28.22
C ASN A 328 -2.56 5.70 27.93
N ASN A 329 -2.50 4.59 27.18
CA ASN A 329 -3.66 3.79 26.83
C ASN A 329 -3.37 2.27 26.93
N PRO A 330 -3.06 1.78 28.15
CA PRO A 330 -2.57 0.42 28.34
C PRO A 330 -3.63 -0.68 28.16
N ASP A 331 -4.91 -0.34 28.29
CA ASP A 331 -6.00 -1.31 28.50
C ASP A 331 -7.04 -1.36 27.38
N SER A 332 -6.83 -0.70 26.23
CA SER A 332 -7.78 -0.76 25.10
C SER A 332 -7.18 -1.39 23.84
N LEU A 333 -5.91 -1.11 23.53
CA LEU A 333 -5.33 -1.50 22.26
C LEU A 333 -5.18 -3.03 22.14
N ARG A 334 -5.76 -3.59 21.06
CA ARG A 334 -5.76 -5.01 20.69
C ARG A 334 -4.92 -5.26 19.45
N VAL A 335 -4.86 -4.30 18.52
CA VAL A 335 -4.13 -4.42 17.26
C VAL A 335 -3.24 -3.22 17.07
N LEU A 336 -1.94 -3.46 16.92
CA LEU A 336 -0.97 -2.45 16.54
C LEU A 336 -0.31 -2.88 15.23
N ASP A 337 -0.48 -2.06 14.20
CA ASP A 337 0.14 -2.28 12.91
C ASP A 337 1.03 -1.10 12.52
N LEU A 338 2.32 -1.40 12.42
CA LEU A 338 3.37 -0.45 12.07
C LEU A 338 4.17 -0.96 10.85
N HIS A 339 3.55 -1.69 9.92
CA HIS A 339 4.25 -2.22 8.75
C HIS A 339 4.94 -1.12 7.93
N TYR A 340 6.12 -1.44 7.39
CA TYR A 340 6.91 -0.59 6.50
C TYR A 340 7.15 0.85 7.02
N CYS A 341 7.14 1.04 8.34
CA CYS A 341 7.36 2.35 8.99
C CYS A 341 8.83 2.73 9.19
N HIS A 342 9.77 1.92 8.66
CA HIS A 342 11.22 2.06 8.86
C HIS A 342 11.62 2.08 10.36
N ILE A 343 11.04 1.18 11.16
CA ILE A 343 11.43 1.00 12.55
C ILE A 343 12.72 0.17 12.60
N THR A 344 13.83 0.81 12.98
CA THR A 344 15.14 0.15 13.17
C THR A 344 15.28 -0.44 14.58
N SER A 345 16.36 -1.19 14.82
CA SER A 345 16.72 -1.76 16.14
C SER A 345 16.67 -0.74 17.28
N ASP A 346 17.24 0.45 17.10
CA ASP A 346 17.25 1.50 18.13
C ASP A 346 15.86 2.11 18.36
N ARG A 347 15.03 2.15 17.32
CA ARG A 347 13.66 2.69 17.39
C ARG A 347 12.71 1.72 18.08
N ILE A 348 12.82 0.41 17.81
CA ILE A 348 11.99 -0.60 18.48
C ILE A 348 12.35 -0.72 19.97
N LYS A 349 13.62 -0.54 20.35
CA LYS A 349 14.03 -0.45 21.77
C LYS A 349 13.32 0.67 22.53
N ILE A 350 13.02 1.79 21.87
CA ILE A 350 12.24 2.89 22.47
C ILE A 350 10.75 2.53 22.58
N LEU A 351 10.22 1.82 21.58
CA LEU A 351 8.83 1.37 21.58
C LEU A 351 8.59 0.23 22.57
N GLU A 352 9.62 -0.53 22.96
CA GLU A 352 9.56 -1.68 23.88
C GLU A 352 8.70 -1.39 25.11
N ASP A 353 8.95 -0.31 25.84
CA ASP A 353 8.18 0.02 27.03
C ASP A 353 6.70 0.31 26.74
N GLY A 354 6.41 0.96 25.60
CA GLY A 354 5.04 1.26 25.19
C GLY A 354 4.28 -0.01 24.81
N LEU A 355 4.95 -0.92 24.10
CA LEU A 355 4.43 -2.25 23.78
C LEU A 355 4.19 -3.06 25.05
N LEU A 356 5.13 -3.09 26.00
CA LEU A 356 4.99 -3.76 27.30
C LEU A 356 3.83 -3.20 28.15
N SER A 357 3.45 -1.94 27.93
CA SER A 357 2.33 -1.33 28.63
C SER A 357 0.97 -1.72 28.03
N SER A 358 0.93 -2.19 26.78
CA SER A 358 -0.30 -2.46 26.02
C SER A 358 -0.84 -3.87 26.30
N LYS A 359 -1.32 -4.11 27.52
CA LYS A 359 -1.59 -5.46 28.06
C LYS A 359 -2.64 -6.27 27.29
N LYS A 360 -3.54 -5.62 26.55
CA LYS A 360 -4.60 -6.27 25.77
C LYS A 360 -4.21 -6.55 24.32
N LEU A 361 -2.95 -6.34 23.95
CA LEU A 361 -2.50 -6.55 22.57
C LEU A 361 -2.66 -8.03 22.17
N ILE A 362 -3.32 -8.24 21.03
CA ILE A 362 -3.64 -9.53 20.41
C ILE A 362 -2.83 -9.72 19.14
N SER A 363 -2.60 -8.64 18.39
CA SER A 363 -1.93 -8.65 17.11
C SER A 363 -0.88 -7.54 17.04
N LEU A 364 0.35 -7.92 16.70
CA LEU A 364 1.46 -7.01 16.48
C LEU A 364 2.05 -7.23 15.08
N ASN A 365 1.93 -6.21 14.22
CA ASN A 365 2.51 -6.23 12.88
C ASN A 365 3.70 -5.27 12.78
N MET A 366 4.88 -5.85 12.55
CA MET A 366 6.16 -5.18 12.37
C MET A 366 6.76 -5.41 10.98
N GLU A 367 5.99 -5.94 10.03
CA GLU A 367 6.46 -6.31 8.69
C GLU A 367 7.23 -5.18 8.00
N GLY A 368 8.30 -5.54 7.28
CA GLY A 368 9.09 -4.60 6.47
C GLY A 368 9.89 -3.58 7.27
N ASN A 369 9.99 -3.73 8.60
CA ASN A 369 10.81 -2.87 9.44
C ASN A 369 12.17 -3.53 9.74
N PRO A 370 13.31 -2.89 9.44
CA PRO A 370 14.64 -3.45 9.64
C PRO A 370 15.05 -3.44 11.12
N ILE A 371 14.34 -4.19 11.96
CA ILE A 371 14.57 -4.27 13.41
C ILE A 371 15.83 -5.08 13.76
N GLY A 372 16.24 -6.02 12.90
CA GLY A 372 17.42 -6.86 13.11
C GLY A 372 17.35 -7.74 14.36
N ASP A 373 18.44 -8.44 14.69
CA ASP A 373 18.50 -9.39 15.82
C ASP A 373 18.37 -8.68 17.19
N ASP A 374 18.93 -7.49 17.30
CA ASP A 374 18.76 -6.62 18.47
C ASP A 374 17.28 -6.26 18.70
N GLY A 375 16.56 -5.92 17.64
CA GLY A 375 15.14 -5.65 17.71
C GLY A 375 14.31 -6.92 17.96
N ALA A 376 14.75 -8.07 17.43
CA ALA A 376 14.17 -9.37 17.73
C ALA A 376 14.20 -9.67 19.23
N SER A 377 15.26 -9.25 19.93
CA SER A 377 15.35 -9.37 21.39
C SER A 377 14.31 -8.51 22.12
N SER A 378 14.04 -7.29 21.64
CA SER A 378 12.96 -6.44 22.17
C SER A 378 11.58 -7.07 21.93
N ILE A 379 11.31 -7.55 20.71
CA ILE A 379 10.06 -8.24 20.37
C ILE A 379 9.89 -9.51 21.23
N ALA A 380 10.96 -10.30 21.42
CA ALA A 380 10.92 -11.50 22.24
C ALA A 380 10.55 -11.21 23.70
N LYS A 381 11.02 -10.10 24.28
CA LYS A 381 10.59 -9.65 25.61
C LYS A 381 9.11 -9.29 25.64
N VAL A 382 8.64 -8.54 24.64
CA VAL A 382 7.21 -8.18 24.50
C VAL A 382 6.36 -9.45 24.42
N ILE A 383 6.70 -10.39 23.54
CA ILE A 383 5.97 -11.66 23.40
C ILE A 383 5.96 -12.45 24.70
N ARG A 384 7.07 -12.58 25.42
CA ARG A 384 7.09 -13.31 26.71
C ARG A 384 6.26 -12.64 27.80
N ALA A 385 6.13 -11.32 27.77
CA ALA A 385 5.40 -10.55 28.77
C ALA A 385 3.87 -10.55 28.56
N HIS A 386 3.40 -10.89 27.35
CA HIS A 386 1.98 -10.86 27.02
C HIS A 386 1.38 -12.27 27.01
N ASP A 387 0.16 -12.39 27.55
CA ASP A 387 -0.63 -13.63 27.57
C ASP A 387 -1.85 -13.56 26.62
N LYS A 388 -1.99 -12.47 25.84
CA LYS A 388 -3.07 -12.24 24.87
C LYS A 388 -2.62 -12.18 23.42
N ILE A 389 -1.33 -11.96 23.14
CA ILE A 389 -0.82 -11.89 21.78
C ILE A 389 -1.00 -13.25 21.13
N THR A 390 -1.78 -13.29 20.06
CA THR A 390 -2.07 -14.48 19.25
C THR A 390 -1.44 -14.38 17.86
N HIS A 391 -1.17 -13.17 17.36
CA HIS A 391 -0.62 -12.93 16.04
C HIS A 391 0.64 -12.06 16.12
N LEU A 392 1.73 -12.53 15.51
CA LEU A 392 2.96 -11.76 15.32
C LEU A 392 3.36 -11.81 13.85
N ASN A 393 3.60 -10.63 13.26
CA ASN A 393 4.20 -10.50 11.95
C ASN A 393 5.54 -9.76 12.03
N VAL A 394 6.63 -10.46 11.73
CA VAL A 394 8.01 -9.97 11.62
C VAL A 394 8.61 -10.35 10.26
N THR A 395 7.76 -10.35 9.23
CA THR A 395 8.15 -10.59 7.83
C THR A 395 9.08 -9.48 7.34
N SER A 396 10.14 -9.82 6.61
CA SER A 396 11.09 -8.83 6.07
C SER A 396 11.68 -7.88 7.12
N CYS A 397 12.04 -8.42 8.28
CA CYS A 397 12.56 -7.66 9.42
C CYS A 397 14.09 -7.66 9.56
N ALA A 398 14.80 -8.18 8.55
CA ALA A 398 16.26 -8.35 8.54
C ALA A 398 16.79 -9.22 9.70
N LEU A 399 16.02 -10.25 10.08
CA LEU A 399 16.41 -11.21 11.12
C LEU A 399 17.43 -12.22 10.57
N SER A 400 18.43 -12.57 11.38
CA SER A 400 19.37 -13.67 11.13
C SER A 400 19.05 -14.88 12.02
N ASP A 401 19.91 -15.90 12.02
CA ASP A 401 19.81 -17.05 12.92
C ASP A 401 19.77 -16.65 14.40
N THR A 402 20.50 -15.61 14.79
CA THR A 402 20.54 -15.12 16.18
C THR A 402 19.16 -14.58 16.60
N GLY A 403 18.56 -13.72 15.78
CA GLY A 403 17.21 -13.21 16.02
C GLY A 403 16.15 -14.32 16.02
N ALA A 404 16.29 -15.28 15.09
CA ALA A 404 15.43 -16.45 15.01
C ALA A 404 15.48 -17.32 16.28
N GLU A 405 16.65 -17.58 16.84
CA GLU A 405 16.81 -18.35 18.08
C GLU A 405 16.17 -17.65 19.29
N VAL A 406 16.36 -16.34 19.40
CA VAL A 406 15.78 -15.53 20.48
C VAL A 406 14.25 -15.51 20.39
N LEU A 407 13.70 -15.36 19.18
CA LEU A 407 12.26 -15.44 18.94
C LEU A 407 11.72 -16.85 19.18
N ALA A 408 12.39 -17.91 18.72
CA ALA A 408 12.02 -19.30 18.97
C ALA A 408 11.86 -19.58 20.47
N THR A 409 12.78 -19.06 21.28
CA THR A 409 12.71 -19.16 22.73
C THR A 409 11.50 -18.42 23.29
N ALA A 410 11.15 -17.24 22.76
CA ALA A 410 9.94 -16.53 23.17
C ALA A 410 8.65 -17.28 22.78
N PHE A 411 8.60 -17.84 21.56
CA PHE A 411 7.48 -18.62 21.05
C PHE A 411 7.18 -19.85 21.91
N TYR A 412 8.23 -20.53 22.39
CA TYR A 412 8.10 -21.68 23.29
C TYR A 412 7.50 -21.32 24.65
N HIS A 413 7.88 -20.17 25.22
CA HIS A 413 7.40 -19.77 26.54
C HIS A 413 6.00 -19.13 26.51
N ASN A 414 5.65 -18.46 25.42
CA ASN A 414 4.36 -17.82 25.27
C ASN A 414 3.24 -18.87 25.12
N GLN A 415 2.15 -18.71 25.86
CA GLN A 415 1.02 -19.66 25.90
C GLN A 415 -0.23 -19.17 25.15
N SER A 416 -0.14 -18.07 24.41
CA SER A 416 -1.25 -17.47 23.66
C SER A 416 -0.97 -17.33 22.16
N LEU A 417 0.29 -17.36 21.74
CA LEU A 417 0.71 -17.13 20.37
C LEU A 417 0.28 -18.29 19.48
N LYS A 418 -0.41 -17.96 18.39
CA LYS A 418 -1.01 -18.91 17.45
C LYS A 418 -0.45 -18.79 16.04
N VAL A 419 -0.27 -17.55 15.58
CA VAL A 419 0.11 -17.24 14.19
C VAL A 419 1.42 -16.47 14.18
N ILE A 420 2.40 -17.00 13.44
CA ILE A 420 3.73 -16.41 13.31
C ILE A 420 4.04 -16.22 11.83
N ARG A 421 4.26 -14.97 11.42
CA ARG A 421 4.81 -14.64 10.10
C ARG A 421 6.25 -14.18 10.27
N ILE A 422 7.20 -14.98 9.79
CA ILE A 422 8.64 -14.73 9.88
C ILE A 422 9.33 -14.87 8.52
N SER A 423 8.56 -14.76 7.44
CA SER A 423 9.03 -14.94 6.07
C SER A 423 9.95 -13.79 5.63
N ARG A 424 10.70 -14.02 4.52
CA ARG A 424 11.57 -13.03 3.87
C ARG A 424 12.63 -12.43 4.80
N ASN A 425 13.19 -13.24 5.70
CA ASN A 425 14.33 -12.88 6.54
C ASN A 425 15.60 -13.61 6.09
N ARG A 426 16.73 -13.36 6.76
CA ARG A 426 18.04 -13.98 6.48
C ARG A 426 18.29 -15.17 7.38
N ILE A 427 17.25 -15.97 7.63
CA ILE A 427 17.30 -17.13 8.52
C ILE A 427 17.86 -18.31 7.74
N SER A 428 19.00 -18.83 8.17
CA SER A 428 19.66 -19.99 7.58
C SER A 428 19.07 -21.31 8.13
N THR A 429 19.65 -22.43 7.70
CA THR A 429 19.35 -23.78 8.22
C THR A 429 19.50 -23.84 9.75
N ASN A 430 20.41 -23.06 10.36
CA ASN A 430 20.60 -23.06 11.81
C ASN A 430 19.44 -22.39 12.56
N GLY A 431 19.01 -21.20 12.14
CA GLY A 431 17.86 -20.54 12.76
C GLY A 431 16.56 -21.31 12.55
N MET A 432 16.38 -21.95 11.38
CA MET A 432 15.26 -22.84 11.13
C MET A 432 15.20 -24.02 12.10
N LYS A 433 16.33 -24.70 12.35
CA LYS A 433 16.38 -25.76 13.38
C LYS A 433 15.92 -25.26 14.73
N SER A 434 16.45 -24.13 15.18
CA SER A 434 16.12 -23.57 16.49
C SER A 434 14.62 -23.30 16.62
N ILE A 435 13.99 -22.77 15.56
CA ILE A 435 12.55 -22.56 15.57
C ILE A 435 11.80 -23.89 15.56
N PHE A 436 12.05 -24.80 14.61
CA PHE A 436 11.31 -26.07 14.53
C PHE A 436 11.44 -26.93 15.78
N HIS A 437 12.64 -26.97 16.36
CA HIS A 437 12.90 -27.65 17.62
C HIS A 437 11.99 -27.13 18.74
N LYS A 438 11.85 -25.81 18.86
CA LYS A 438 11.02 -25.18 19.89
C LYS A 438 9.52 -25.30 19.60
N LEU A 439 9.14 -25.23 18.33
CA LEU A 439 7.74 -25.39 17.89
C LEU A 439 7.21 -26.80 18.10
N ALA A 440 8.06 -27.82 18.02
CA ALA A 440 7.68 -29.21 18.28
C ALA A 440 7.03 -29.39 19.67
N TYR A 441 7.43 -28.55 20.63
CA TYR A 441 6.92 -28.60 22.00
C TYR A 441 5.93 -27.47 22.34
N SER A 442 5.64 -26.57 21.39
CA SER A 442 4.60 -25.56 21.58
C SER A 442 3.22 -26.23 21.53
N ARG A 443 2.31 -25.74 22.36
CA ARG A 443 0.91 -26.24 22.44
C ARG A 443 -0.10 -25.30 21.80
N THR A 444 0.33 -24.12 21.36
CA THR A 444 -0.57 -23.03 20.97
C THR A 444 -0.37 -22.59 19.54
N ILE A 445 0.78 -22.85 18.95
CA ILE A 445 1.12 -22.36 17.60
C ILE A 445 0.39 -23.22 16.58
N GLU A 446 -0.42 -22.56 15.76
CA GLU A 446 -1.33 -23.15 14.77
C GLU A 446 -0.88 -22.84 13.33
N ASP A 447 -0.26 -21.70 13.08
CA ASP A 447 0.15 -21.25 11.73
C ASP A 447 1.55 -20.64 11.80
N ILE A 448 2.45 -21.13 10.95
CA ILE A 448 3.74 -20.49 10.73
C ILE A 448 4.13 -20.36 9.26
N ASP A 449 4.53 -19.14 8.90
CA ASP A 449 5.03 -18.79 7.56
C ASP A 449 6.55 -18.56 7.57
N PHE A 450 7.26 -19.41 6.83
CA PHE A 450 8.71 -19.41 6.64
C PHE A 450 9.16 -19.03 5.23
N MET A 451 8.25 -18.61 4.36
CA MET A 451 8.53 -18.31 2.95
C MET A 451 9.82 -17.48 2.75
N CYS A 452 10.58 -17.78 1.69
CA CYS A 452 11.74 -16.98 1.25
C CYS A 452 12.80 -16.66 2.33
N ASN A 453 13.14 -17.60 3.21
CA ASN A 453 14.32 -17.49 4.07
C ASN A 453 15.58 -18.10 3.40
N ASP A 454 16.77 -17.70 3.84
CA ASP A 454 18.05 -18.05 3.20
C ASP A 454 18.46 -19.52 3.34
N GLY A 455 17.94 -20.23 4.34
CA GLY A 455 18.33 -21.60 4.61
C GLY A 455 17.71 -22.65 3.69
N ASP A 456 18.32 -23.83 3.69
CA ASP A 456 17.81 -25.05 3.07
C ASP A 456 17.27 -26.01 4.14
N THR A 457 16.22 -26.76 3.82
CA THR A 457 15.76 -27.90 4.62
C THR A 457 16.67 -29.12 4.42
N GLY A 458 17.96 -28.95 4.69
CA GLY A 458 18.97 -30.01 4.72
C GLY A 458 18.66 -31.09 5.77
N SER A 459 19.45 -32.19 5.77
CA SER A 459 19.21 -33.38 6.63
C SER A 459 18.89 -33.05 8.09
N SER A 460 19.59 -32.07 8.64
CA SER A 460 19.48 -31.69 10.04
C SER A 460 18.26 -30.79 10.35
N VAL A 461 17.73 -30.04 9.38
CA VAL A 461 16.40 -29.39 9.49
C VAL A 461 15.30 -30.43 9.29
N ALA A 462 15.49 -31.38 8.37
CA ALA A 462 14.54 -32.47 8.14
C ALA A 462 14.30 -33.31 9.41
N THR A 463 15.32 -33.55 10.22
CA THR A 463 15.17 -34.20 11.54
C THR A 463 14.31 -33.38 12.50
N GLU A 464 14.52 -32.07 12.59
CA GLU A 464 13.69 -31.21 13.45
C GLU A 464 12.26 -31.07 12.93
N LEU A 465 12.05 -31.07 11.62
CA LEU A 465 10.72 -31.08 11.01
C LEU A 465 9.98 -32.39 11.21
N THR A 466 10.68 -33.50 11.09
CA THR A 466 10.11 -34.83 11.42
C THR A 466 9.62 -34.83 12.86
N ARG A 467 10.45 -34.34 13.79
CA ARG A 467 10.06 -34.17 15.19
C ARG A 467 8.89 -33.21 15.38
N LEU A 468 8.89 -32.07 14.68
CA LEU A 468 7.78 -31.12 14.70
C LEU A 468 6.47 -31.81 14.33
N PHE A 469 6.47 -32.62 13.27
CA PHE A 469 5.29 -33.33 12.81
C PHE A 469 4.89 -34.49 13.73
N GLU A 470 5.84 -35.21 14.31
CA GLU A 470 5.54 -36.29 15.26
C GLU A 470 4.98 -35.79 16.60
N VAL A 471 5.48 -34.66 17.10
CA VAL A 471 5.20 -34.18 18.47
C VAL A 471 4.14 -33.08 18.51
N SER A 472 4.08 -32.21 17.49
CA SER A 472 3.14 -31.09 17.51
C SER A 472 1.70 -31.58 17.46
N THR A 473 0.87 -31.01 18.33
CA THR A 473 -0.57 -31.28 18.42
C THR A 473 -1.43 -30.08 18.06
N SER A 474 -0.80 -28.90 17.87
CA SER A 474 -1.49 -27.63 17.61
C SER A 474 -1.26 -27.11 16.20
N LEU A 475 -0.14 -27.44 15.56
CA LEU A 475 0.24 -26.89 14.27
C LEU A 475 -0.71 -27.37 13.17
N LYS A 476 -1.35 -26.43 12.47
CA LYS A 476 -2.32 -26.67 11.39
C LYS A 476 -1.77 -26.28 10.03
N HIS A 477 -1.04 -25.17 9.95
CA HIS A 477 -0.53 -24.63 8.70
C HIS A 477 0.98 -24.38 8.81
N ILE A 478 1.72 -24.83 7.80
CA ILE A 478 3.14 -24.52 7.66
C ILE A 478 3.46 -24.16 6.21
N ASN A 479 4.08 -23.00 6.00
CA ASN A 479 4.41 -22.49 4.68
C ASN A 479 5.92 -22.46 4.42
N PHE A 480 6.36 -23.24 3.43
CA PHE A 480 7.73 -23.35 2.92
C PHE A 480 7.90 -22.79 1.51
N TYR A 481 6.95 -22.00 1.00
CA TYR A 481 6.99 -21.48 -0.37
C TYR A 481 8.33 -20.77 -0.67
N LYS A 482 8.97 -21.15 -1.80
CA LYS A 482 10.31 -20.67 -2.20
C LYS A 482 11.43 -20.86 -1.16
N THR A 483 11.28 -21.79 -0.22
CA THR A 483 12.43 -22.28 0.56
C THR A 483 13.17 -23.36 -0.23
N ARG A 484 14.49 -23.47 -0.02
CA ARG A 484 15.26 -24.56 -0.64
C ARG A 484 14.94 -25.84 0.13
N CYS A 485 14.59 -26.91 -0.59
CA CYS A 485 14.32 -28.20 0.02
C CYS A 485 15.31 -29.26 -0.44
N SER A 486 16.12 -29.79 0.49
CA SER A 486 17.02 -30.88 0.15
C SER A 486 16.25 -32.16 -0.25
N PRO A 487 16.83 -33.06 -1.06
CA PRO A 487 16.22 -34.37 -1.36
C PRO A 487 15.92 -35.21 -0.10
N PHE A 488 16.70 -35.04 0.97
CA PHE A 488 16.49 -35.69 2.27
C PHE A 488 15.25 -35.20 3.01
N PHE A 489 14.64 -34.09 2.56
CA PHE A 489 13.37 -33.61 3.08
C PHE A 489 12.28 -34.67 2.92
N MET A 490 12.24 -35.41 1.81
CA MET A 490 11.06 -36.25 1.55
C MET A 490 11.01 -37.53 2.41
N SER A 491 12.10 -38.28 2.58
CA SER A 491 12.01 -39.61 3.20
C SER A 491 11.63 -39.56 4.68
N ASN A 492 12.32 -38.75 5.49
CA ASN A 492 12.09 -38.69 6.93
C ASN A 492 10.86 -37.84 7.28
N THR A 493 10.66 -36.73 6.57
CA THR A 493 9.57 -35.81 6.89
C THR A 493 8.20 -36.39 6.51
N LEU A 494 8.10 -37.21 5.46
CA LEU A 494 6.86 -37.96 5.15
C LEU A 494 6.50 -38.96 6.25
N HIS A 495 7.49 -39.60 6.89
CA HIS A 495 7.22 -40.46 8.04
C HIS A 495 6.62 -39.66 9.20
N GLY A 496 7.22 -38.53 9.56
CA GLY A 496 6.67 -37.66 10.61
C GLY A 496 5.27 -37.14 10.29
N LEU A 497 5.02 -36.76 9.03
CA LEU A 497 3.69 -36.36 8.54
C LEU A 497 2.65 -37.49 8.68
N SER A 498 3.04 -38.75 8.46
CA SER A 498 2.13 -39.90 8.63
C SER A 498 1.63 -40.07 10.07
N GLN A 499 2.39 -39.57 11.06
CA GLN A 499 2.02 -39.60 12.47
C GLN A 499 1.29 -38.33 12.93
N ASN A 500 1.39 -37.24 12.16
CA ASN A 500 0.78 -35.97 12.52
C ASN A 500 -0.76 -36.03 12.39
N ARG A 501 -1.46 -35.43 13.34
CA ARG A 501 -2.94 -35.38 13.36
C ARG A 501 -3.53 -33.98 13.38
N SER A 502 -2.69 -32.94 13.43
CA SER A 502 -3.13 -31.55 13.57
C SER A 502 -2.95 -30.73 12.29
N LEU A 503 -1.96 -31.08 11.46
CA LEU A 503 -1.60 -30.36 10.25
C LEU A 503 -2.67 -30.57 9.17
N THR A 504 -3.24 -29.48 8.71
CA THR A 504 -4.26 -29.43 7.67
C THR A 504 -3.70 -28.92 6.34
N GLU A 505 -2.64 -28.11 6.38
CA GLU A 505 -2.03 -27.51 5.19
C GLU A 505 -0.50 -27.48 5.28
N LEU A 506 0.15 -27.91 4.20
CA LEU A 506 1.59 -27.88 4.00
C LEU A 506 1.86 -27.27 2.63
N ASP A 507 2.33 -26.02 2.61
CA ASP A 507 2.69 -25.34 1.36
C ASP A 507 4.18 -25.57 1.04
N LEU A 508 4.43 -26.26 -0.07
CA LEU A 508 5.78 -26.54 -0.63
C LEU A 508 5.96 -25.89 -2.02
N GLY A 509 5.11 -24.93 -2.39
CA GLY A 509 5.10 -24.34 -3.72
C GLY A 509 6.42 -23.66 -4.08
N SER A 510 6.88 -23.83 -5.33
CA SER A 510 8.15 -23.28 -5.82
C SER A 510 9.39 -23.65 -4.98
N SER A 511 9.29 -24.66 -4.10
CA SER A 511 10.44 -25.22 -3.39
C SER A 511 11.25 -26.08 -4.35
N ARG A 512 12.55 -25.81 -4.43
CA ARG A 512 13.45 -26.62 -5.27
C ARG A 512 13.83 -27.86 -4.48
N PHE A 513 13.26 -28.99 -4.84
CA PHE A 513 13.79 -30.30 -4.48
C PHE A 513 15.00 -30.57 -5.37
N GLY A 514 16.18 -30.76 -4.78
CA GLY A 514 17.35 -31.21 -5.54
C GLY A 514 17.02 -32.48 -6.32
N SER A 515 17.72 -32.77 -7.42
CA SER A 515 17.52 -34.01 -8.17
C SER A 515 17.68 -35.21 -7.24
N CYS A 516 16.60 -35.96 -7.00
CA CYS A 516 16.67 -37.28 -6.41
C CYS A 516 17.41 -38.19 -7.39
N GLU A 517 18.71 -38.41 -7.19
CA GLU A 517 19.29 -39.68 -7.60
C GLU A 517 18.68 -40.72 -6.66
N VAL A 518 17.66 -41.40 -7.17
CA VAL A 518 17.11 -42.61 -6.55
C VAL A 518 18.25 -43.62 -6.48
N ALA A 519 18.71 -43.92 -5.27
CA ALA A 519 19.63 -45.02 -4.98
C ALA A 519 18.92 -46.05 -4.11
#